data_AF-A0A528N082-F1
#
_entry.id   AF-A0A528N082-F1
#
_cell.length_a   1.000
_cell.length_b   1.000
_cell.length_c   1.000
_cell.angle_alpha   90.00
_cell.angle_beta   90.00
_cell.angle_gamma   90.00
#
_symmetry.space_group_name_H-M   'P 1'
#
loop_
_entity.id
_entity.type
_entity.pdbx_description
1 polymer ?
#
loop_
_entity_poly.entity_id
_entity_poly.type
_entity_poly.pdbx_seq_one_letter_code
_entity_poly.pdbx_strand_id
1 'polypeptide(L)' 'QLLFPELDVQLTSVSDQWAQFSVAGPNARELLKQIADESEDLSNEAFPFMGAREVALRGGIRARLFRISFSGEM' A
#
# COMPACT_ATOMS: atom_id res chain seq x y z
N GLN A 1 8.50 24.26 23.09
CA GLN A 1 7.61 23.34 22.34
C GLN A 1 6.57 24.21 21.65
N LEU A 2 6.39 24.09 20.32
CA LEU A 2 5.29 24.74 19.62
C LEU A 2 4.11 23.77 19.65
N LEU A 3 3.17 24.03 20.55
CA LEU A 3 1.97 23.20 20.77
C LEU A 3 0.75 23.96 20.26
N PHE A 4 -0.11 23.26 19.53
CA PHE A 4 -1.41 23.74 19.06
C PHE A 4 -2.52 22.93 19.74
N PRO A 5 -2.71 23.09 21.06
CA PRO A 5 -3.64 22.27 21.86
C PRO A 5 -5.12 22.44 21.47
N GLU A 6 -5.45 23.47 20.71
CA GLU A 6 -6.78 23.72 20.15
C GLU A 6 -7.15 22.78 18.99
N LEU A 7 -6.18 22.07 18.41
CA LEU A 7 -6.42 21.12 17.34
C LEU A 7 -6.86 19.76 17.91
N ASP A 8 -7.98 19.23 17.42
CA ASP A 8 -8.43 17.87 17.72
C ASP A 8 -7.69 16.85 16.84
N VAL A 9 -6.43 16.58 17.20
CA VAL A 9 -5.56 15.64 16.47
C VAL A 9 -4.83 14.73 17.45
N GLN A 10 -4.93 13.43 17.23
CA GLN A 10 -4.18 12.41 17.96
C GLN A 10 -3.21 11.71 17.00
N LEU A 11 -1.99 11.49 17.47
CA LEU A 11 -0.93 10.79 16.74
C LEU A 11 -0.54 9.55 17.53
N THR A 12 -0.36 8.42 16.84
CA THR A 12 0.13 7.19 17.44
C THR A 12 1.17 6.59 16.50
N SER A 13 2.31 6.17 17.05
CA SER A 13 3.34 5.50 16.27
C SER A 13 2.86 4.09 15.91
N VAL A 14 2.98 3.75 14.63
CA VAL A 14 2.70 2.41 14.10
C VAL A 14 3.90 1.85 13.33
N SER A 15 5.07 2.47 13.47
CA SER A 15 6.29 2.12 12.71
C SER A 15 6.66 0.63 12.85
N ASP A 16 6.58 0.09 14.06
CA ASP A 16 6.91 -1.33 14.33
C ASP A 16 5.72 -2.28 14.13
N GLN A 17 4.52 -1.74 13.87
CA GLN A 17 3.31 -2.54 13.69
C GLN A 17 3.22 -3.13 12.27
N TRP A 18 3.92 -2.53 11.30
CA TRP A 18 3.81 -2.90 9.88
C TRP A 18 5.16 -3.36 9.33
N ALA A 19 5.14 -4.50 8.64
CA ALA A 19 6.18 -4.85 7.68
C ALA A 19 5.77 -4.32 6.29
N GLN A 20 6.72 -3.70 5.58
CA GLN A 20 6.49 -3.16 4.24
C GLN A 20 7.56 -3.67 3.27
N PHE A 21 7.11 -4.06 2.07
CA PHE A 21 7.97 -4.47 0.98
C PHE A 21 7.78 -3.53 -0.21
N SER A 22 8.87 -2.97 -0.73
CA SER A 22 8.85 -2.23 -1.98
C SER A 22 9.08 -3.20 -3.13
N VAL A 23 8.08 -3.36 -3.99
CA VAL A 23 8.16 -4.19 -5.20
C VAL A 23 8.11 -3.24 -6.39
N ALA A 24 9.21 -3.14 -7.13
CA ALA A 24 9.33 -2.20 -8.24
C ALA A 24 9.84 -2.93 -9.50
N GLY A 25 9.42 -2.43 -10.65
CA GLY A 25 9.94 -2.82 -11.96
C GLY A 25 8.82 -3.20 -12.93
N PRO A 26 9.15 -3.42 -14.22
CA PRO A 26 8.16 -3.64 -15.26
C PRO A 26 7.23 -4.84 -14.99
N ASN A 27 7.69 -5.81 -14.19
CA ASN A 27 6.96 -7.02 -13.85
C ASN A 27 6.34 -7.00 -12.44
N ALA A 28 6.41 -5.89 -11.71
CA ALA A 28 5.89 -5.79 -10.34
C ALA A 28 4.42 -6.20 -10.25
N ARG A 29 3.60 -5.76 -11.22
CA ARG A 29 2.19 -6.13 -11.31
C ARG A 29 1.98 -7.64 -11.48
N GLU A 30 2.75 -8.29 -12.35
CA GLU A 30 2.62 -9.72 -12.60
C GLU A 30 3.05 -10.55 -11.38
N LEU A 31 4.05 -10.08 -10.64
CA LEU A 31 4.41 -10.68 -9.36
C LEU A 31 3.30 -10.50 -8.32
N LEU A 32 2.75 -9.28 -8.18
CA LEU A 32 1.69 -9.01 -7.21
C LEU A 32 0.42 -9.83 -7.46
N LYS A 33 0.05 -10.08 -8.72
CA LYS A 33 -1.07 -10.98 -9.07
C LYS A 33 -0.91 -12.42 -8.56
N GLN A 34 0.33 -12.89 -8.35
CA GLN A 34 0.59 -14.22 -7.79
C GLN A 34 0.40 -14.26 -6.27
N ILE A 35 0.45 -13.10 -5.60
CA ILE A 35 0.40 -12.98 -4.13
C ILE A 35 -0.97 -12.49 -3.66
N ALA A 36 -1.57 -11.55 -4.40
CA ALA A 36 -2.91 -11.05 -4.18
C ALA A 36 -3.95 -12.16 -4.39
N ASP A 37 -5.08 -12.03 -3.70
CA ASP A 37 -6.25 -12.85 -3.94
C ASP A 37 -6.76 -12.68 -5.38
N GLU A 38 -7.36 -13.73 -5.95
CA GLU A 38 -7.82 -13.72 -7.35
C GLU A 38 -8.98 -12.74 -7.59
N SER A 39 -9.66 -12.33 -6.51
CA SER A 39 -10.69 -11.30 -6.54
C SER A 39 -10.13 -9.87 -6.69
N GLU A 40 -8.82 -9.66 -6.49
CA GLU A 40 -8.21 -8.34 -6.53
C GLU A 40 -7.90 -7.86 -7.96
N ASP A 41 -8.57 -6.78 -8.39
CA ASP A 41 -8.22 -6.10 -9.64
C ASP A 41 -7.04 -5.14 -9.41
N LEU A 42 -5.92 -5.45 -10.07
CA LEU A 42 -4.68 -4.68 -10.04
C LEU A 42 -4.39 -3.97 -11.37
N SER A 43 -5.37 -3.88 -12.28
CA SER A 43 -5.28 -3.11 -13.52
C SER A 43 -4.95 -1.63 -13.27
N ASN A 44 -4.53 -0.91 -14.31
CA ASN A 44 -4.22 0.52 -14.15
C ASN A 44 -5.47 1.34 -13.83
N GLU A 45 -6.61 0.90 -14.35
CA GLU A 45 -7.92 1.51 -14.19
C GLU A 45 -8.45 1.30 -12.76
N ALA A 46 -8.36 0.07 -12.24
CA ALA A 46 -8.81 -0.24 -10.88
C ALA A 46 -7.82 0.21 -9.80
N PHE A 47 -6.53 0.30 -10.14
CA PHE A 47 -5.48 0.72 -9.20
C PHE A 47 -4.52 1.74 -9.84
N PRO A 48 -4.94 3.01 -9.94
CA PRO A 48 -4.16 4.07 -10.58
C PRO A 48 -2.93 4.46 -9.76
N PHE A 49 -1.99 5.17 -10.41
CA PHE A 49 -0.79 5.69 -9.76
C PHE A 49 -1.15 6.59 -8.57
N MET A 50 -0.36 6.50 -7.49
CA MET A 50 -0.64 7.10 -6.17
C MET A 50 -1.91 6.59 -5.47
N GLY A 51 -2.54 5.54 -5.98
CA GLY A 51 -3.62 4.85 -5.30
C GLY A 51 -3.13 4.15 -4.02
N ALA A 52 -3.99 4.14 -3.00
CA ALA A 52 -3.79 3.40 -1.76
C ALA A 52 -5.10 2.71 -1.37
N ARG A 53 -5.08 1.40 -1.15
CA ARG A 53 -6.25 0.65 -0.68
C ARG A 53 -5.88 -0.59 0.11
N GLU A 54 -6.85 -1.09 0.87
CA GLU A 54 -6.77 -2.43 1.44
C GLU A 54 -6.92 -3.47 0.32
N VAL A 55 -6.16 -4.56 0.43
CA VAL A 55 -6.19 -5.70 -0.48
C VAL A 55 -6.20 -7.00 0.32
N ALA A 56 -6.87 -8.01 -0.21
CA ALA A 56 -6.74 -9.38 0.23
C ALA A 56 -5.52 -10.04 -0.44
N LEU A 57 -4.70 -10.71 0.36
CA LEU A 57 -3.67 -11.63 -0.12
C LEU A 57 -4.18 -13.05 -0.04
N ARG A 58 -3.58 -13.94 -0.83
CA ARG A 58 -3.83 -15.39 -0.72
C ARG A 58 -3.59 -15.84 0.72
N GLY A 59 -4.49 -16.70 1.23
CA GLY A 59 -4.46 -17.16 2.62
C GLY A 59 -5.22 -16.27 3.62
N GLY A 60 -6.01 -15.30 3.13
CA GLY A 60 -6.93 -14.51 3.96
C GLY A 60 -6.27 -13.37 4.73
N ILE A 61 -5.01 -13.06 4.41
CA ILE A 61 -4.26 -11.95 5.02
C ILE A 61 -4.71 -10.64 4.38
N ARG A 62 -4.94 -9.62 5.19
CA ARG A 62 -5.21 -8.26 4.70
C ARG A 62 -3.92 -7.46 4.67
N ALA A 63 -3.70 -6.75 3.58
CA ALA A 63 -2.57 -5.85 3.41
C ALA A 63 -3.05 -4.49 2.91
N ARG A 64 -2.16 -3.50 2.94
CA ARG A 64 -2.37 -2.21 2.28
C ARG A 64 -1.42 -2.14 1.10
N LEU A 65 -1.98 -1.93 -0.08
CA LEU A 65 -1.20 -1.74 -1.29
C LEU A 65 -1.16 -0.24 -1.61
N PHE A 66 0.05 0.24 -1.86
CA PHE A 66 0.32 1.63 -2.24
C PHE A 66 1.03 1.62 -3.59
N ARG A 67 0.46 2.27 -4.60
CA ARG A 67 1.12 2.44 -5.90
C ARG A 67 1.99 3.68 -5.89
N ILE A 68 3.08 3.60 -5.13
CA ILE A 68 4.05 4.69 -4.97
C ILE A 68 5.39 4.18 -5.48
N SER A 69 6.13 5.04 -6.19
CA SER A 69 7.45 4.71 -6.70
C SER A 69 8.44 5.81 -6.35
N PHE A 70 9.61 5.38 -5.88
CA PHE A 70 10.77 6.26 -5.65
C PHE A 70 11.83 6.12 -6.76
N SER A 71 11.66 5.13 -7.65
CA SER A 71 12.53 4.88 -8.82
C SER A 71 11.95 5.43 -10.13
N GLY A 72 10.66 5.79 -10.15
CA GLY A 72 9.92 6.13 -11.36
C GLY A 72 9.40 4.90 -12.13
N GLU A 73 9.74 3.69 -11.67
CA GLU A 73 9.20 2.44 -12.21
C GLU A 73 7.86 2.08 -11.59
N MET A 74 7.14 1.16 -12.23
CA MET A 74 5.81 0.72 -11.83
C MET A 74 5.83 -0.32 -10.72
#